data_AF-C6W829-F1
#
_entry.id   AF-C6W829-F1
#
_cell.length_a   1.000
_cell.length_b   1.000
_cell.length_c   1.000
_cell.angle_alpha   90.00
_cell.angle_beta   90.00
_cell.angle_gamma   90.00
#
_symmetry.space_group_name_H-M   'P 1'
#
loop_
_entity.id
_entity.type
_entity.pdbx_description
1 polymer ?
#
loop_
_entity_poly.entity_id
_entity_poly.type
_entity_poly.pdbx_seq_one_letter_code
_entity_poly.pdbx_strand_id
1 'polypeptide(L)'
;MTTPLVEFELGRHDWSSLAVISPKEEWRRSTPVSLAGLLSALSEEEAERYYWQLENRIVVSGYLFEAAPPAVPVLLAGLAGSLSEPAKGWVLELLYQLVAGQTDPKAVERGSGDLGAECRALAREGLWLLGRVGAVPVRVKRKRAR
;
A
#
# COMPACT_ATOMS: atom_id res chain seq x y z
N MET A 1 -2.49 8.59 -14.86
CA MET A 1 -2.56 7.32 -15.60
C MET A 1 -1.50 6.41 -15.01
N THR A 2 -1.86 5.17 -14.72
CA THR A 2 -0.95 4.14 -14.20
C THR A 2 -0.01 3.66 -15.31
N THR A 3 1.16 3.11 -14.93
CA THR A 3 2.11 2.54 -15.90
C THR A 3 1.72 1.09 -16.24
N PRO A 4 2.18 0.53 -17.38
CA PRO A 4 1.91 -0.87 -17.73
C PRO A 4 2.36 -1.88 -16.65
N LEU A 5 3.44 -1.57 -15.92
CA LEU A 5 3.92 -2.41 -14.83
C LEU A 5 2.96 -2.41 -13.64
N VAL A 6 2.36 -1.25 -13.31
CA VAL A 6 1.35 -1.15 -12.26
C VAL A 6 0.10 -1.93 -12.64
N GLU A 7 -0.35 -1.80 -13.89
CA GLU A 7 -1.52 -2.53 -14.40
C GLU A 7 -1.30 -4.05 -14.38
N PHE A 8 -0.10 -4.50 -14.75
CA PHE A 8 0.30 -5.89 -14.65
C PHE A 8 0.21 -6.38 -13.19
N GLU A 9 0.87 -5.72 -12.24
CA GLU A 9 0.87 -6.13 -10.83
C GLU A 9 -0.53 -6.10 -10.21
N LEU A 10 -1.37 -5.11 -10.56
CA LEU A 10 -2.78 -5.08 -10.14
C LEU A 10 -3.57 -6.28 -10.70
N GLY A 11 -3.27 -6.73 -11.92
CA GLY A 11 -3.94 -7.85 -12.57
C GLY A 11 -3.48 -9.24 -12.10
N ARG A 12 -2.39 -9.35 -11.32
CA ARG A 12 -1.84 -10.64 -10.86
C ARG A 12 -2.65 -11.33 -9.78
N HIS A 13 -3.55 -10.60 -9.12
CA HIS A 13 -4.25 -11.05 -7.93
C HIS A 13 -5.77 -10.90 -8.09
N ASP A 14 -6.51 -11.89 -7.59
CA ASP A 14 -7.95 -11.74 -7.37
C ASP A 14 -8.18 -10.97 -6.06
N TRP A 15 -8.22 -9.64 -6.16
CA TRP A 15 -8.43 -8.75 -5.02
C TRP A 15 -9.73 -9.00 -4.27
N SER A 16 -10.75 -9.57 -4.91
CA SER A 16 -12.05 -9.84 -4.26
C SER A 16 -11.96 -10.98 -3.24
N SER A 17 -11.00 -11.89 -3.42
CA SER A 17 -10.73 -13.00 -2.52
C SER A 17 -9.90 -12.61 -1.29
N LEU A 18 -9.13 -11.52 -1.37
CA LEU A 18 -8.19 -11.11 -0.33
C LEU A 18 -8.91 -10.38 0.81
N ALA A 19 -8.79 -10.89 2.03
CA ALA A 19 -9.33 -10.22 3.21
C ALA A 19 -8.72 -8.82 3.41
N VAL A 20 -9.59 -7.90 3.82
CA VAL A 20 -9.26 -6.57 4.38
C VAL A 20 -9.90 -6.48 5.77
N ILE A 21 -9.68 -5.39 6.51
CA ILE A 21 -10.26 -5.21 7.87
C ILE A 21 -11.78 -5.43 7.93
N SER A 22 -12.49 -5.13 6.85
CA SER A 22 -13.94 -5.22 6.75
C SER A 22 -14.37 -6.44 5.95
N PRO A 23 -15.47 -7.12 6.35
CA PRO A 23 -16.03 -8.21 5.55
C PRO A 23 -16.69 -7.72 4.26
N LYS A 24 -16.84 -6.39 4.07
CA LYS A 24 -17.50 -5.81 2.92
C LYS A 24 -16.73 -6.07 1.62
N GLU A 25 -17.37 -6.76 0.69
CA GLU A 25 -16.80 -7.09 -0.62
C GLU A 25 -16.42 -5.84 -1.44
N GLU A 26 -17.21 -4.76 -1.30
CA GLU A 26 -16.91 -3.46 -1.93
C GLU A 26 -15.50 -2.93 -1.58
N TRP A 27 -15.00 -3.19 -0.36
CA TRP A 27 -13.68 -2.71 0.06
C TRP A 27 -12.57 -3.53 -0.58
N ARG A 28 -12.79 -4.84 -0.73
CA ARG A 28 -11.87 -5.74 -1.44
C ARG A 28 -11.76 -5.34 -2.91
N ARG A 29 -12.91 -5.20 -3.59
CA ARG A 29 -13.00 -4.80 -5.01
C ARG A 29 -12.46 -3.39 -5.28
N SER A 30 -12.60 -2.47 -4.32
CA SER A 30 -12.08 -1.09 -4.47
C SER A 30 -10.63 -0.92 -4.01
N THR A 31 -10.01 -1.93 -3.41
CA THR A 31 -8.58 -1.87 -3.03
C THR A 31 -7.65 -1.62 -4.23
N PRO A 32 -7.73 -2.37 -5.35
CA PRO A 32 -6.91 -2.08 -6.53
C PRO A 32 -7.20 -0.69 -7.13
N VAL A 33 -8.45 -0.21 -7.03
CA VAL A 33 -8.83 1.14 -7.46
C VAL A 33 -8.16 2.21 -6.59
N SER A 34 -8.12 2.02 -5.26
CA SER A 34 -7.44 2.94 -4.36
C SER A 34 -5.91 2.92 -4.56
N LEU A 35 -5.31 1.77 -4.85
CA LEU A 35 -3.89 1.67 -5.23
C LEU A 35 -3.61 2.45 -6.52
N ALA A 36 -4.36 2.19 -7.60
CA ALA A 36 -4.21 2.91 -8.87
C ALA A 36 -4.43 4.42 -8.70
N GLY A 37 -5.41 4.80 -7.87
CA GLY A 37 -5.72 6.18 -7.52
C GLY A 37 -4.56 6.87 -6.79
N LEU A 38 -3.98 6.22 -5.77
CA LEU A 38 -2.81 6.74 -5.07
C LEU A 38 -1.63 6.96 -6.03
N LEU A 39 -1.36 5.97 -6.90
CA LEU A 39 -0.24 6.02 -7.85
C LEU A 39 -0.45 7.06 -8.97
N SER A 40 -1.69 7.45 -9.25
CA SER A 40 -2.03 8.45 -10.28
C SER A 40 -2.36 9.84 -9.72
N ALA A 41 -2.38 10.02 -8.40
CA ALA A 41 -2.77 11.27 -7.76
C ALA A 41 -1.85 12.42 -8.18
N LEU A 42 -2.42 13.58 -8.51
CA LEU A 42 -1.68 14.78 -8.94
C LEU A 42 -1.65 15.86 -7.87
N SER A 43 -2.46 15.69 -6.82
CA SER A 43 -2.55 16.62 -5.69
C SER A 43 -2.35 15.91 -4.36
N GLU A 44 -2.00 16.71 -3.36
CA GLU A 44 -1.85 16.27 -1.97
C GLU A 44 -3.14 15.65 -1.42
N GLU A 45 -4.27 16.31 -1.65
CA GLU A 45 -5.57 15.88 -1.15
C GLU A 45 -6.02 14.55 -1.76
N GLU A 46 -5.80 14.35 -3.06
CA GLU A 46 -6.11 13.08 -3.74
C GLU A 46 -5.24 11.94 -3.20
N ALA A 47 -3.94 12.18 -3.07
CA ALA A 47 -2.99 11.17 -2.59
C ALA A 47 -3.32 10.78 -1.14
N GLU A 48 -3.56 11.76 -0.25
CA GLU A 48 -3.97 11.51 1.13
C GLU A 48 -5.30 10.73 1.20
N ARG A 49 -6.28 11.07 0.36
CA ARG A 49 -7.57 10.38 0.30
C ARG A 49 -7.42 8.90 -0.03
N TYR A 50 -6.65 8.56 -1.07
CA TYR A 50 -6.44 7.17 -1.47
C TYR A 50 -5.57 6.42 -0.47
N TYR A 51 -4.53 7.06 0.05
CA TYR A 51 -3.73 6.53 1.14
C TYR A 51 -4.59 6.18 2.35
N TRP A 52 -5.46 7.09 2.79
CA TRP A 52 -6.31 6.89 3.97
C TRP A 52 -7.28 5.72 3.78
N GLN A 53 -7.81 5.53 2.57
CA GLN A 53 -8.59 4.36 2.23
C GLN A 53 -7.79 3.06 2.37
N LEU A 54 -6.53 3.05 1.93
CA LEU A 54 -5.67 1.87 1.98
C LEU A 54 -5.22 1.55 3.41
N GLU A 55 -4.78 2.56 4.17
CA GLU A 55 -4.44 2.42 5.60
C GLU A 55 -5.64 1.85 6.37
N ASN A 56 -6.85 2.36 6.13
CA ASN A 56 -8.06 1.83 6.79
C ASN A 56 -8.63 0.55 6.15
N ARG A 57 -7.85 -0.18 5.34
CA ARG A 57 -8.25 -1.44 4.69
C ARG A 57 -7.23 -2.56 4.83
N ILE A 58 -6.00 -2.31 4.35
CA ILE A 58 -4.96 -3.34 4.22
C ILE A 58 -3.94 -3.30 5.37
N VAL A 59 -3.83 -2.17 6.08
CA VAL A 59 -2.93 -2.00 7.23
C VAL A 59 -3.49 -1.07 8.30
N VAL A 60 -4.19 -1.63 9.29
CA VAL A 60 -4.87 -0.82 10.34
C VAL A 60 -4.08 -0.88 11.64
N SER A 61 -3.61 0.27 12.13
CA SER A 61 -2.84 0.35 13.39
C SER A 61 -1.65 -0.61 13.44
N GLY A 62 -0.98 -0.84 12.29
CA GLY A 62 0.15 -1.76 12.15
C GLY A 62 -0.23 -3.23 11.93
N TYR A 63 -1.52 -3.58 11.93
CA TYR A 63 -1.99 -4.93 11.60
C TYR A 63 -2.27 -5.08 10.10
N LEU A 64 -1.66 -6.10 9.51
CA LEU A 64 -1.73 -6.43 8.09
C LEU A 64 -2.87 -7.42 7.81
N PHE A 65 -3.53 -7.23 6.67
CA PHE A 65 -4.56 -8.11 6.13
C PHE A 65 -4.07 -8.75 4.82
N GLU A 66 -4.76 -9.76 4.31
CA GLU A 66 -4.31 -10.57 3.16
C GLU A 66 -4.06 -9.76 1.87
N ALA A 67 -4.68 -8.59 1.74
CA ALA A 67 -4.40 -7.66 0.63
C ALA A 67 -3.07 -6.88 0.77
N ALA A 68 -2.38 -6.96 1.91
CA ALA A 68 -1.13 -6.23 2.16
C ALA A 68 0.05 -6.74 1.32
N PRO A 69 0.41 -8.05 1.30
CA PRO A 69 1.52 -8.51 0.48
C PRO A 69 1.34 -8.21 -1.02
N PRO A 70 0.17 -8.44 -1.64
CA PRO A 70 -0.09 -8.06 -3.04
C PRO A 70 0.02 -6.56 -3.33
N ALA A 71 -0.20 -5.69 -2.34
CA ALA A 71 -0.02 -4.25 -2.53
C ALA A 71 1.46 -3.85 -2.65
N VAL A 72 2.40 -4.59 -2.06
CA VAL A 72 3.83 -4.27 -2.08
C VAL A 72 4.39 -4.16 -3.51
N PRO A 73 4.29 -5.18 -4.38
CA PRO A 73 4.82 -5.08 -5.74
C PRO A 73 4.12 -4.02 -6.59
N VAL A 74 2.84 -3.73 -6.34
CA VAL A 74 2.10 -2.62 -6.98
C VAL A 74 2.73 -1.26 -6.62
N LEU A 75 3.05 -1.03 -5.35
CA LEU A 75 3.69 0.20 -4.89
C LEU A 75 5.12 0.34 -5.45
N LEU A 76 5.88 -0.76 -5.48
CA LEU A 76 7.21 -0.81 -6.10
C LEU A 76 7.16 -0.51 -7.60
N ALA A 77 6.19 -1.07 -8.32
CA ALA A 77 5.94 -0.77 -9.73
C ALA A 77 5.66 0.71 -9.97
N GLY A 78 4.89 1.34 -9.08
CA GLY A 78 4.67 2.78 -9.07
C GLY A 78 5.97 3.57 -8.89
N LEU A 79 6.78 3.21 -7.89
CA LEU A 79 8.09 3.85 -7.61
C LEU A 79 9.11 3.66 -8.74
N ALA A 80 9.02 2.59 -9.52
CA ALA A 80 9.87 2.38 -10.69
C ALA A 80 9.53 3.33 -11.85
N GLY A 81 8.31 3.86 -11.88
CA GLY A 81 7.84 4.86 -12.84
C GLY A 81 8.03 6.31 -12.37
N SER A 82 7.25 7.21 -12.96
CA SER A 82 7.27 8.64 -12.64
C SER A 82 6.04 9.01 -11.80
N LEU A 83 6.17 8.98 -10.48
CA LEU A 83 5.14 9.48 -9.57
C LEU A 83 5.21 11.00 -9.43
N SER A 84 4.04 11.62 -9.22
CA SER A 84 3.99 13.00 -8.75
C SER A 84 4.62 13.12 -7.36
N GLU A 85 5.14 14.31 -7.00
CA GLU A 85 5.66 14.55 -5.65
C GLU A 85 4.63 14.27 -4.53
N PRO A 86 3.35 14.65 -4.66
CA PRO A 86 2.32 14.26 -3.70
C PRO A 86 2.18 12.74 -3.54
N ALA A 87 2.06 12.00 -4.64
CA ALA A 87 1.88 10.55 -4.61
C ALA A 87 3.09 9.83 -4.01
N LYS A 88 4.30 10.24 -4.39
CA LYS A 88 5.57 9.63 -3.94
C LYS A 88 5.67 9.56 -2.42
N GLY A 89 5.35 10.65 -1.71
CA GLY A 89 5.41 10.68 -0.25
C GLY A 89 4.46 9.68 0.41
N TRP A 90 3.22 9.60 -0.07
CA TRP A 90 2.20 8.70 0.47
C TRP A 90 2.42 7.23 0.10
N VAL A 91 2.98 6.97 -1.09
CA VAL A 91 3.41 5.61 -1.50
C VAL A 91 4.51 5.08 -0.60
N LEU A 92 5.51 5.91 -0.29
CA LEU A 92 6.57 5.53 0.65
C LEU A 92 6.05 5.33 2.07
N GLU A 93 5.14 6.18 2.55
CA GLU A 93 4.49 6.00 3.85
C GLU A 93 3.74 4.67 3.91
N LEU A 94 2.91 4.36 2.92
CA LEU A 94 2.19 3.09 2.88
C LEU A 94 3.15 1.90 2.81
N LEU A 95 4.17 1.96 1.94
CA LEU A 95 5.18 0.91 1.85
C LEU A 95 5.90 0.68 3.18
N TYR A 96 6.24 1.76 3.89
CA TYR A 96 6.82 1.68 5.23
C TYR A 96 5.87 0.97 6.20
N GLN A 97 4.59 1.32 6.23
CA GLN A 97 3.60 0.68 7.09
C GLN A 97 3.45 -0.82 6.79
N LEU A 98 3.48 -1.22 5.51
CA LEU A 98 3.41 -2.64 5.12
C LEU A 98 4.64 -3.42 5.58
N VAL A 99 5.83 -2.83 5.46
CA VAL A 99 7.11 -3.45 5.86
C VAL A 99 7.26 -3.55 7.39
N ALA A 100 6.79 -2.52 8.10
CA ALA A 100 6.84 -2.44 9.57
C ALA A 100 5.67 -3.16 10.27
N GLY A 101 4.63 -3.54 9.52
CA GLY A 101 3.43 -4.17 10.04
C GLY A 101 3.64 -5.63 10.47
N GLN A 102 2.65 -6.13 11.21
CA GLN A 102 2.55 -7.52 11.66
C GLN A 102 1.19 -8.10 11.25
N THR A 103 1.10 -9.41 11.07
CA THR A 103 -0.17 -10.06 10.71
C THR A 103 -1.25 -9.80 11.77
N ASP A 104 -2.46 -9.46 11.35
CA ASP A 104 -3.64 -9.42 12.22
C ASP A 104 -3.85 -10.80 12.90
N PRO A 105 -4.01 -10.86 14.24
CA PRO A 105 -4.20 -12.13 14.94
C PRO A 105 -5.36 -12.97 14.38
N LYS A 106 -6.46 -12.33 13.94
CA LYS A 106 -7.59 -13.08 13.35
C LYS A 106 -7.26 -13.60 11.95
N ALA A 107 -6.34 -12.99 11.21
CA ALA A 107 -5.83 -13.54 9.96
C ALA A 107 -5.03 -14.83 10.22
N VAL A 108 -4.21 -14.86 11.27
CA VAL A 108 -3.51 -16.08 11.70
C VAL A 108 -4.52 -17.20 12.05
N GLU A 109 -5.59 -16.87 12.77
CA GLU A 109 -6.67 -17.82 13.09
C GLU A 109 -7.37 -18.38 11.83
N ARG A 110 -7.42 -17.60 10.74
CA ARG A 110 -7.94 -18.03 9.44
C ARG A 110 -6.93 -18.83 8.60
N GLY A 111 -5.71 -19.03 9.11
CA GLY A 111 -4.65 -19.75 8.42
C GLY A 111 -3.78 -18.86 7.51
N SER A 112 -3.88 -17.54 7.61
CA SER A 112 -2.90 -16.65 6.98
C SER A 112 -1.53 -16.87 7.61
N GLY A 113 -0.48 -16.94 6.77
CA GLY A 113 0.90 -16.99 7.24
C GLY A 113 1.38 -15.67 7.84
N ASP A 114 2.71 -15.54 7.99
CA ASP A 114 3.34 -14.28 8.40
C ASP A 114 3.38 -13.29 7.22
N LEU A 115 2.26 -12.58 7.02
CA LEU A 115 2.10 -11.48 6.08
C LEU A 115 3.17 -10.39 6.25
N GLY A 116 3.65 -10.16 7.48
CA GLY A 116 4.74 -9.20 7.72
C GLY A 116 6.05 -9.67 7.10
N ALA A 117 6.40 -10.95 7.28
CA ALA A 117 7.57 -11.55 6.64
C ALA A 117 7.44 -11.54 5.11
N GLU A 118 6.25 -11.80 4.57
CA GLU A 118 5.95 -11.75 3.15
C GLU A 118 6.11 -10.33 2.58
N CYS A 119 5.52 -9.32 3.21
CA CYS A 119 5.70 -7.91 2.84
C CYS A 119 7.18 -7.51 2.82
N ARG A 120 7.95 -7.93 3.83
CA ARG A 120 9.40 -7.67 3.90
C ARG A 120 10.17 -8.39 2.80
N ALA A 121 9.80 -9.62 2.45
CA ALA A 121 10.43 -10.37 1.38
C ALA A 121 10.21 -9.67 0.02
N LEU A 122 8.95 -9.34 -0.28
CA LEU A 122 8.58 -8.63 -1.51
C LEU A 122 9.23 -7.24 -1.60
N ALA A 123 9.25 -6.49 -0.49
CA ALA A 123 9.86 -5.16 -0.47
C ALA A 123 11.36 -5.19 -0.77
N ARG A 124 12.07 -6.27 -0.38
CA ARG A 124 13.52 -6.42 -0.65
C ARG A 124 13.83 -6.50 -2.14
N GLU A 125 12.92 -7.01 -2.97
CA GLU A 125 13.09 -7.08 -4.42
C GLU A 125 13.17 -5.69 -5.07
N GLY A 126 12.57 -4.68 -4.42
CA GLY A 126 12.54 -3.30 -4.90
C GLY A 126 13.36 -2.30 -4.09
N LEU A 127 14.13 -2.72 -3.06
CA LEU A 127 14.86 -1.79 -2.18
C LEU A 127 15.80 -0.84 -2.93
N TRP A 128 16.40 -1.30 -4.04
CA TRP A 128 17.26 -0.51 -4.90
C TRP A 128 16.56 0.71 -5.51
N LEU A 129 15.22 0.69 -5.61
CA LEU A 129 14.43 1.84 -6.07
C LEU A 129 14.54 3.01 -5.12
N LEU A 130 14.72 2.81 -3.81
CA LEU A 130 14.85 3.90 -2.83
C LEU A 130 16.04 4.82 -3.14
N GLY A 131 17.11 4.29 -3.73
CA GLY A 131 18.25 5.10 -4.19
C GLY A 131 17.88 6.09 -5.31
N ARG A 132 16.78 5.85 -6.04
CA ARG A 132 16.27 6.73 -7.10
C ARG A 132 15.26 7.76 -6.59
N VAL A 133 14.66 7.55 -5.42
CA VAL A 133 13.53 8.38 -4.95
C VAL A 133 13.98 9.76 -4.45
N GLY A 134 15.29 9.99 -4.29
CA GLY A 134 15.83 11.24 -3.75
C GLY A 134 15.46 11.44 -2.29
N ALA A 135 15.96 12.50 -1.66
CA ALA A 135 15.58 12.82 -0.28
C ALA A 135 14.11 13.27 -0.24
N VAL A 136 13.22 12.42 0.24
CA VAL A 136 11.82 12.79 0.51
C VAL A 136 11.75 13.43 1.90
N PRO A 137 11.14 14.62 2.05
CA PRO A 137 10.93 15.22 3.35
C PRO A 137 10.07 14.30 4.22
N VAL A 138 10.58 13.88 5.39
CA VAL A 138 9.83 13.06 6.35
C VAL A 138 8.64 13.87 6.85
N ARG A 139 7.42 13.36 6.64
CA ARG A 139 6.19 13.98 7.13
C ARG A 139 5.99 13.63 8.60
N VAL A 140 6.30 14.59 9.48
CA VAL A 140 5.95 14.47 10.90
C VAL A 140 4.46 14.80 11.04
N LYS A 141 3.62 13.81 11.40
CA LYS A 141 2.21 14.03 11.74
C LYS A 141 2.12 15.03 12.89
N ARG A 142 1.84 16.31 12.59
CA ARG A 142 1.49 17.29 13.62
C ARG A 142 0.10 16.96 14.14
N LYS A 143 -0.02 16.53 15.40
CA LYS A 143 -1.31 16.44 16.09
C LYS A 143 -1.96 17.83 16.04
N ARG A 144 -3.10 17.96 15.36
CA ARG A 144 -3.97 19.13 15.53
C ARG A 144 -4.46 19.10 16.98
N ALA A 145 -4.00 20.04 17.79
CA ALA A 145 -4.59 20.31 19.09
C ALA A 145 -6.05 20.71 18.86
N ARG A 146 -6.97 20.06 19.58
CA ARG A 146 -8.37 20.46 19.65
C ARG A 146 -8.51 21.74 20.45
#